data_AF-A0A9W7A5M3-F1
#
_entry.id   AF-A0A9W7A5M3-F1
#
_cell.length_a   1.000
_cell.length_b   1.000
_cell.length_c   1.000
_cell.angle_alpha   90.00
_cell.angle_beta   90.00
_cell.angle_gamma   90.00
#
_symmetry.space_group_name_H-M   'P 1'
#
loop_
_entity.id
_entity.type
_entity.pdbx_description
1 polymer ?
#
loop_
_entity_poly.entity_id
_entity_poly.type
_entity_poly.pdbx_seq_one_letter_code
_entity_poly.pdbx_strand_id
1 'polypeptide(L)' 'PTHPHPQDLADAQKILMFPANETSSFESFVKQFREDWMVVDNEIKFQPVTTTNRAEDIPSMKLISQSLSFATEVERIV' A
#
# COMPACT_ATOMS: atom_id res chain seq x y z
N PRO A 1 -3.41 -10.09 -13.89
CA PRO A 1 -2.77 -9.36 -12.78
C PRO A 1 -1.86 -8.26 -13.34
N THR A 2 -2.46 -7.13 -13.69
CA THR A 2 -1.73 -5.94 -14.14
C THR A 2 -1.05 -5.33 -12.92
N HIS A 3 0.19 -5.73 -12.66
CA HIS A 3 1.07 -4.94 -11.81
C HIS A 3 1.12 -3.53 -12.44
N PRO A 4 0.87 -2.45 -11.68
CA PRO A 4 1.18 -1.12 -12.18
C PRO A 4 2.68 -1.14 -12.48
N HIS A 5 3.06 -0.92 -13.73
CA HIS A 5 4.47 -0.77 -14.06
C HIS A 5 5.01 0.39 -13.21
N PRO A 6 6.09 0.18 -12.44
CA PRO A 6 6.77 1.31 -11.81
C PRO A 6 7.08 2.32 -12.91
N GLN A 7 6.59 3.54 -12.74
CA GLN A 7 6.86 4.57 -13.74
C GLN A 7 8.32 4.93 -13.63
N ASP A 8 9.06 4.76 -14.73
CA ASP A 8 10.43 5.24 -14.83
C ASP A 8 10.45 6.73 -14.48
N LEU A 9 11.47 7.14 -13.74
CA LEU A 9 11.58 8.52 -13.24
C LEU A 9 11.51 9.53 -14.40
N ALA A 10 12.10 9.18 -15.55
CA ALA A 10 12.07 10.00 -16.76
C ALA A 10 10.66 10.18 -17.32
N ASP A 11 9.84 9.13 -17.29
CA ASP A 11 8.44 9.20 -17.75
C ASP A 11 7.62 10.08 -16.81
N ALA A 12 7.79 9.92 -15.50
CA ALA A 12 7.09 10.73 -14.52
C ALA A 12 7.50 12.21 -14.58
N GLN A 13 8.79 12.51 -14.78
CA GLN A 13 9.28 13.87 -15.01
C GLN A 13 8.63 14.49 -16.24
N LYS A 14 8.56 13.75 -17.35
CA LYS A 14 7.94 14.21 -18.59
C LYS A 14 6.45 14.47 -18.44
N ILE A 15 5.71 13.60 -17.75
CA ILE A 15 4.27 13.78 -17.45
C ILE A 15 4.06 15.05 -16.62
N LEU A 16 4.95 15.30 -15.65
CA LEU A 16 4.91 16.47 -14.78
C LEU A 16 5.61 17.71 -15.37
N MET A 17 6.01 17.64 -16.65
CA MET A 17 6.66 18.73 -17.38
C MET A 17 7.94 19.27 -16.74
N PHE A 18 8.65 18.43 -15.99
CA PHE A 18 9.99 18.73 -15.53
C PHE A 18 11.01 18.46 -16.63
N PRO A 19 12.00 19.34 -16.83
CA PRO A 19 13.05 19.10 -17.79
C PRO A 19 14.01 18.03 -17.25
N ALA A 20 14.52 17.17 -18.13
CA ALA A 20 15.32 15.98 -17.75
C ALA A 20 16.64 16.31 -17.02
N ASN A 21 17.10 17.56 -17.08
CA ASN A 21 18.27 18.06 -16.37
C ASN A 21 17.98 18.53 -14.94
N GLU A 22 16.71 18.57 -14.50
CA GLU A 22 16.30 19.06 -13.18
C GLU A 22 15.78 17.96 -12.25
N THR A 23 16.46 16.81 -12.21
CA THR A 23 16.08 15.70 -11.31
C THR A 23 16.06 16.08 -9.84
N SER A 24 16.97 16.95 -9.41
CA SER A 24 16.98 17.46 -8.02
C SER A 24 15.76 18.31 -7.67
N SER A 25 15.23 19.07 -8.63
CA SER A 25 14.02 19.90 -8.45
C SER A 25 12.79 19.00 -8.35
N PHE A 26 12.73 17.99 -9.22
CA PHE A 26 11.69 16.97 -9.21
C PHE A 26 11.62 16.20 -7.88
N GLU A 27 12.75 15.71 -7.37
CA GLU A 27 12.79 15.01 -6.08
C GLU A 27 12.35 15.90 -4.91
N SER A 28 12.71 17.19 -4.96
CA SER A 28 12.29 18.16 -3.94
C SER A 28 10.79 18.42 -4.01
N PHE A 29 10.22 18.55 -5.20
CA PHE A 29 8.79 18.66 -5.42
C PHE A 29 8.02 17.44 -4.88
N VAL A 30 8.49 16.23 -5.19
CA VAL A 30 7.88 14.99 -4.69
C VAL A 30 7.91 14.96 -3.17
N LYS A 31 9.06 15.25 -2.55
CA LYS A 31 9.19 15.29 -1.08
C LYS A 31 8.31 16.36 -0.40
N GLN A 32 8.11 17.50 -1.06
CA GLN A 32 7.37 18.62 -0.48
C GLN A 32 5.85 18.50 -0.64
N PHE A 33 5.38 17.96 -1.77
CA PHE A 33 3.98 18.00 -2.15
C PHE A 33 3.31 16.62 -2.26
N ARG A 34 4.09 15.53 -2.27
CA ARG A 34 3.61 14.16 -2.49
C ARG A 34 4.23 13.20 -1.46
N GLU A 35 3.73 13.29 -0.23
CA GLU A 35 4.11 12.38 0.87
C GLU A 35 3.78 10.91 0.54
N ASP A 36 2.82 10.68 -0.36
CA ASP A 36 2.40 9.36 -0.83
C ASP A 36 3.33 8.73 -1.86
N TRP A 37 4.39 9.43 -2.31
CA TRP A 37 5.28 8.98 -3.38
C TRP A 37 6.70 8.77 -2.84
N MET A 38 7.37 7.74 -3.35
CA MET A 38 8.77 7.44 -3.05
C MET A 38 9.55 7.20 -4.34
N VAL A 39 10.72 7.83 -4.44
CA VAL A 39 11.67 7.60 -5.54
C VAL A 39 12.66 6.53 -5.08
N VAL A 40 12.69 5.39 -5.77
CA VAL A 40 13.55 4.24 -5.45
C VAL A 40 14.10 3.66 -6.74
N ASP A 41 15.42 3.52 -6.85
CA ASP A 41 16.08 2.86 -7.99
C ASP A 41 15.65 3.41 -9.37
N ASN A 42 15.56 4.74 -9.49
CA ASN A 42 15.10 5.44 -10.70
C ASN A 42 13.63 5.16 -11.08
N GLU A 43 12.82 4.69 -10.13
CA GLU A 43 11.39 4.46 -10.29
C GLU A 43 10.58 5.26 -9.28
N ILE A 44 9.38 5.68 -9.67
CA ILE A 44 8.40 6.24 -8.73
C ILE A 44 7.46 5.14 -8.27
N LYS A 45 7.39 4.98 -6.96
CA LYS A 45 6.51 4.04 -6.28
C LYS A 45 5.56 4.81 -5.36
N PHE A 46 4.36 4.29 -5.20
CA PHE A 46 3.45 4.79 -4.18
C PHE A 46 3.87 4.21 -2.83
N GLN A 47 3.99 5.08 -1.83
CA GLN A 47 4.20 4.65 -0.46
C GLN A 47 2.95 3.84 -0.04
N PRO A 48 3.14 2.61 0.48
CA PRO A 48 2.02 1.86 1.03
C PRO A 48 1.44 2.66 2.20
N VAL A 49 0.11 2.68 2.30
CA VAL A 49 -0.60 3.39 3.36
C VAL A 49 -0.05 2.92 4.72
N THR A 50 0.48 3.85 5.53
CA THR A 50 1.05 3.55 6.85
C THR A 50 -0.02 3.04 7.82
N THR A 51 -1.29 3.34 7.55
CA THR A 51 -2.40 2.60 8.12
C THR A 51 -2.43 1.22 7.45
N THR A 52 -1.62 0.34 8.01
CA THR A 52 -1.85 -1.10 7.88
C THR A 52 -3.17 -1.39 8.57
N ASN A 53 -4.29 -1.09 7.93
CA ASN A 53 -5.40 -2.02 8.00
C ASN A 53 -4.85 -3.27 7.31
N ARG A 54 -4.08 -4.07 8.06
CA ARG A 54 -4.08 -5.50 7.81
C ARG A 54 -5.57 -5.86 7.74
N ALA A 55 -5.94 -6.89 6.99
CA ALA A 55 -7.26 -7.44 7.17
C ALA A 55 -7.34 -8.04 8.60
N GLU A 56 -7.37 -7.20 9.63
CA GLU A 56 -7.37 -7.57 11.05
C GLU A 56 -8.71 -8.22 11.38
N ASP A 57 -9.76 -7.83 10.65
CA ASP A 57 -11.09 -8.40 10.76
C ASP A 57 -11.46 -9.22 9.51
N ILE A 58 -10.84 -10.38 9.33
CA ILE A 58 -11.39 -11.38 8.40
C ILE A 58 -12.66 -11.96 9.07
N PRO A 59 -13.88 -11.63 8.60
CA PRO A 59 -15.10 -11.99 9.33
C PRO A 59 -15.29 -13.51 9.43
N SER A 60 -14.80 -14.26 8.44
CA SER A 60 -14.84 -15.73 8.46
C SER A 60 -13.97 -16.34 9.56
N MET A 61 -12.82 -15.75 9.91
CA MET A 61 -12.00 -16.24 11.03
C MET A 61 -12.71 -16.03 12.36
N LYS A 62 -13.36 -14.88 12.54
CA LYS A 62 -14.19 -14.60 13.71
C LYS A 62 -15.35 -15.60 13.83
N LEU A 63 -16.05 -15.86 12.73
CA LEU A 63 -17.14 -16.86 12.68
C LEU A 63 -16.66 -18.27 13.02
N ILE A 64 -15.50 -18.70 12.51
CA ILE A 64 -14.92 -20.01 12.86
C ILE A 64 -14.66 -20.11 14.36
N SER A 65 -14.05 -19.09 14.97
CA SER A 65 -13.78 -19.07 16.41
C SER A 65 -15.05 -19.13 17.25
N GLN A 66 -16.11 -18.43 16.83
CA GLN A 66 -17.41 -18.42 17.50
C GLN A 66 -18.09 -19.79 17.43
N SER A 67 -18.08 -20.42 16.25
CA SER A 67 -18.67 -21.76 16.06
C SER A 67 -17.96 -22.83 16.90
N LEU A 68 -16.63 -22.82 16.95
CA LEU A 68 -15.85 -23.76 17.76
C LEU A 68 -16.09 -23.56 19.27
N SER A 69 -16.12 -22.30 19.71
CA SER A 69 -16.41 -21.95 21.11
C SER A 69 -17.81 -22.39 21.51
N PHE A 70 -18.79 -22.15 20.63
CA PHE A 70 -20.17 -22.57 20.86
C PHE A 70 -20.31 -24.09 20.96
N ALA A 71 -19.71 -24.84 20.01
CA ALA A 71 -19.76 -26.30 20.03
C ALA A 71 -19.16 -26.88 21.32
N THR A 72 -18.03 -26.33 21.77
CA THR A 72 -17.35 -26.75 23.01
C THR A 72 -18.21 -26.49 24.26
N GLU A 73 -18.89 -25.34 24.31
CA GLU A 73 -19.76 -25.01 25.44
C GLU A 73 -21.01 -25.88 25.46
N VAL A 74 -21.58 -26.21 24.29
CA VAL A 74 -22.70 -27.15 24.19
C VAL A 74 -22.28 -28.54 24.66
N GLU A 75 -21.13 -29.06 24.22
CA GLU A 75 -20.60 -30.35 24.66
C GLU A 75 -20.33 -30.42 26.16
N ARG A 76 -20.02 -29.30 26.82
CA ARG A 76 -19.82 -29.26 28.28
C ARG A 76 -21.12 -29.42 29.08
N ILE A 77 -22.24 -28.92 28.54
CA ILE A 77 -23.52 -28.85 29.25
C ILE A 77 -24.36 -30.12 29.05
N VAL A 78 -24.07 -30.88 27.99
CA VAL A 78 -24.66 -32.21 27.71
C VAL A 78 -24.03 -33.27 28.60
#